data_AF-A0A1C5DYG5-F1
#
_entry.id   AF-A0A1C5DYG5-F1
#
_cell.length_a   1.000
_cell.length_b   1.000
_cell.length_c   1.000
_cell.angle_alpha   90.00
_cell.angle_beta   90.00
_cell.angle_gamma   90.00
#
_symmetry.space_group_name_H-M   'P 1'
#
loop_
_entity.id
_entity.type
_entity.pdbx_description
1 polymer ?
#
loop_
_entity_poly.entity_id
_entity_poly.type
_entity_poly.pdbx_seq_one_letter_code
_entity_poly.pdbx_strand_id
1 'polypeptide(L)'
;IRLAGEGGRGSRDAPAGDLYLRVRIKPHDRYRLEGRDIHVRLPVAPWEAALGATVPLPTPGGSAKVTVPPGSSSGRRLRLRGEGMPNPRGTDGDLYAELRVMVPPRPTDRERALFEELAAASDFDPRRPR
;
A
#
# COMPACT_ATOMS: atom_id res chain seq x y z
N ILE A 1 -22.68 -6.51 -12.89
CA ILE A 1 -22.93 -7.91 -13.28
C ILE A 1 -24.40 -8.00 -13.65
N ARG A 2 -24.76 -8.68 -14.74
CA ARG A 2 -26.15 -8.85 -15.17
C ARG A 2 -26.53 -10.31 -14.99
N LEU A 3 -27.65 -10.57 -14.36
CA LEU A 3 -28.27 -11.88 -14.25
C LEU A 3 -29.55 -11.84 -15.08
N ALA A 4 -29.52 -12.52 -16.22
CA ALA A 4 -30.61 -12.48 -17.19
C ALA A 4 -31.82 -13.25 -16.65
N GLY A 5 -33.01 -12.66 -16.70
CA GLY A 5 -34.26 -13.28 -16.24
C GLY A 5 -34.43 -13.37 -14.71
N GLU A 6 -33.48 -12.87 -13.93
CA GLU A 6 -33.53 -12.84 -12.44
C GLU A 6 -34.12 -11.53 -11.88
N GLY A 7 -34.68 -10.68 -12.75
CA GLY A 7 -35.32 -9.43 -12.37
C GLY A 7 -36.79 -9.60 -11.99
N GLY A 8 -37.52 -8.47 -11.96
CA GLY A 8 -38.95 -8.48 -11.66
C GLY A 8 -39.75 -9.37 -12.62
N ARG A 9 -40.80 -10.02 -12.10
CA ARG A 9 -41.70 -10.87 -12.89
C ARG A 9 -42.28 -10.09 -14.08
N GLY A 10 -42.22 -10.66 -15.28
CA GLY A 10 -42.87 -10.11 -16.46
C GLY A 10 -44.41 -10.15 -16.36
N SER A 11 -45.10 -9.28 -17.09
CA SER A 11 -46.56 -9.30 -17.16
C SER A 11 -47.02 -10.32 -18.21
N ARG A 12 -48.03 -11.13 -17.86
CA ARG A 12 -48.54 -12.23 -18.71
C ARG A 12 -47.39 -13.18 -19.13
N ASP A 13 -47.26 -13.45 -20.42
CA ASP A 13 -46.23 -14.33 -21.01
C ASP A 13 -44.91 -13.59 -21.31
N ALA A 14 -44.75 -12.35 -20.85
CA ALA A 14 -43.49 -11.63 -20.99
C ALA A 14 -42.40 -12.27 -20.11
N PRO A 15 -41.15 -12.37 -20.59
CA PRO A 15 -40.04 -12.86 -19.78
C PRO A 15 -39.81 -11.93 -18.58
N ALA A 16 -39.26 -12.51 -17.50
CA ALA A 16 -38.78 -11.73 -16.37
C ALA A 16 -37.69 -10.73 -16.80
N GLY A 17 -37.63 -9.60 -16.11
CA GLY A 17 -36.57 -8.62 -16.32
C GLY A 17 -35.20 -9.15 -15.87
N ASP A 18 -34.19 -8.30 -15.91
CA ASP A 18 -32.84 -8.66 -15.47
C ASP A 18 -32.47 -8.03 -14.13
N LEU A 19 -31.66 -8.73 -13.35
CA LEU A 19 -31.07 -8.20 -12.13
C LEU A 19 -29.66 -7.68 -12.42
N TYR A 20 -29.43 -6.41 -12.07
CA TYR A 20 -28.11 -5.78 -12.17
C TYR A 20 -27.47 -5.66 -10.79
N LEU A 21 -26.37 -6.39 -10.59
CA LEU A 21 -25.55 -6.27 -9.38
C LEU A 21 -24.43 -5.24 -9.61
N ARG A 22 -24.42 -4.19 -8.80
CA ARG A 22 -23.33 -3.20 -8.77
C ARG A 22 -22.42 -3.48 -7.57
N VAL A 23 -21.20 -3.93 -7.86
CA VAL A 23 -20.18 -4.14 -6.83
C VAL A 23 -19.65 -2.80 -6.35
N ARG A 24 -19.57 -2.63 -5.04
CA ARG A 24 -18.89 -1.51 -4.39
C ARG A 24 -17.84 -2.09 -3.44
N ILE A 25 -16.59 -1.74 -3.67
CA ILE A 25 -15.49 -2.15 -2.78
C ILE A 25 -15.53 -1.23 -1.57
N LYS A 26 -15.62 -1.82 -0.37
CA LYS A 26 -15.56 -1.05 0.87
C LYS A 26 -14.13 -0.52 1.06
N PRO A 27 -13.95 0.70 1.59
CA PRO A 27 -12.64 1.17 2.02
C PRO A 27 -11.98 0.16 2.99
N HIS A 28 -10.67 0.00 2.87
CA HIS A 28 -9.89 -0.90 3.72
C HIS A 28 -8.86 -0.08 4.51
N ASP A 29 -8.63 -0.42 5.78
CA ASP A 29 -7.79 0.38 6.68
C ASP A 29 -6.33 0.49 6.20
N ARG A 30 -5.83 -0.58 5.57
CA ARG A 30 -4.45 -0.68 5.07
C ARG A 30 -4.28 -0.32 3.60
N TYR A 31 -5.30 -0.58 2.78
CA TYR A 31 -5.17 -0.59 1.32
C TYR A 31 -6.08 0.47 0.72
N ARG A 32 -5.49 1.29 -0.14
CA ARG A 32 -6.24 2.21 -0.99
C ARG A 32 -6.21 1.69 -2.42
N LEU A 33 -7.39 1.61 -3.04
CA LEU A 33 -7.53 1.17 -4.41
C LEU A 33 -7.61 2.37 -5.34
N GLU A 34 -6.74 2.43 -6.34
CA GLU A 34 -6.74 3.42 -7.41
C GLU A 34 -6.83 2.68 -8.76
N GLY A 35 -8.04 2.58 -9.31
CA GLY A 35 -8.30 1.72 -10.47
C GLY A 35 -8.08 0.24 -10.11
N ARG A 36 -7.00 -0.35 -10.63
CA ARG A 36 -6.58 -1.73 -10.29
C ARG A 36 -5.34 -1.76 -9.40
N ASP A 37 -4.70 -0.63 -9.19
CA ASP A 37 -3.49 -0.53 -8.39
C ASP A 37 -3.84 -0.40 -6.92
N ILE A 38 -3.01 -1.01 -6.08
CA ILE A 38 -3.18 -1.05 -4.64
C ILE A 38 -2.07 -0.21 -4.00
N HIS A 39 -2.45 0.69 -3.12
CA HIS A 39 -1.54 1.56 -2.42
C HIS A 39 -1.55 1.23 -0.94
N VAL A 40 -0.36 1.10 -0.37
CA VAL A 40 -0.17 0.77 1.05
C VAL A 40 0.96 1.60 1.62
N ARG A 41 0.83 2.00 2.88
CA ARG A 41 1.92 2.61 3.62
C ARG A 41 2.84 1.51 4.13
N LEU A 42 4.13 1.63 3.86
CA LEU A 42 5.18 0.75 4.38
C LEU A 42 5.92 1.50 5.50
N PRO A 43 5.59 1.22 6.77
CA PRO A 43 6.33 1.77 7.90
C PRO A 43 7.73 1.16 7.90
N VAL A 44 8.74 2.01 8.02
CA VAL A 44 10.15 1.60 8.14
C VAL A 44 10.82 2.37 9.26
N ALA A 45 11.76 1.74 9.95
CA ALA A 45 12.58 2.42 10.94
C ALA A 45 13.60 3.36 10.26
N PRO A 46 14.15 4.35 10.99
CA PRO A 46 15.10 5.31 10.40
C PRO A 46 16.37 4.62 9.87
N TRP A 47 16.86 3.60 10.58
CA TRP A 47 18.03 2.82 10.15
C TRP A 47 17.74 1.90 8.96
N GLU A 48 16.53 1.35 8.83
CA GLU A 48 16.14 0.59 7.63
C GLU A 48 16.10 1.49 6.39
N ALA A 49 15.61 2.72 6.55
CA ALA A 49 15.57 3.71 5.49
C ALA A 49 16.98 4.22 5.12
N ALA A 50 17.83 4.47 6.12
CA ALA A 50 19.19 4.98 5.93
C ALA A 50 20.14 3.92 5.36
N LEU A 51 20.17 2.72 5.95
CA LEU A 51 21.12 1.65 5.63
C LEU A 51 20.62 0.71 4.53
N GLY A 52 19.31 0.75 4.25
CA GLY A 52 18.64 -0.24 3.41
C GLY A 52 18.23 -1.48 4.20
N ALA A 53 17.17 -2.14 3.76
CA ALA A 53 16.62 -3.31 4.41
C ALA A 53 15.80 -4.16 3.43
N THR A 54 15.54 -5.42 3.80
CA THR A 54 14.46 -6.20 3.17
C THR A 54 13.39 -6.46 4.21
N VAL A 55 12.22 -5.88 4.01
CA VAL A 55 11.11 -5.92 4.98
C VAL A 55 9.94 -6.72 4.42
N PRO A 56 9.22 -7.49 5.26
CA PRO A 56 7.99 -8.16 4.84
C PRO A 56 6.86 -7.14 4.69
N LEU A 57 6.07 -7.27 3.63
CA LEU A 57 4.88 -6.48 3.37
C LEU A 57 3.69 -7.42 3.14
N PRO A 58 2.67 -7.38 4.00
CA PRO A 58 1.41 -8.04 3.70
C PRO A 58 0.76 -7.41 2.47
N THR A 59 0.38 -8.24 1.50
CA THR A 59 -0.41 -7.90 0.33
C THR A 59 -1.77 -8.62 0.40
N PRO A 60 -2.77 -8.26 -0.42
CA PRO A 60 -4.01 -9.02 -0.50
C PRO A 60 -3.82 -10.47 -0.97
N GLY A 61 -2.76 -10.74 -1.73
CA GLY A 61 -2.42 -12.07 -2.25
C GLY A 61 -1.52 -12.91 -1.34
N GLY A 62 -1.00 -12.35 -0.24
CA GLY A 62 -0.08 -13.05 0.65
C GLY A 62 0.93 -12.12 1.32
N SER A 63 2.17 -12.58 1.47
CA SER A 63 3.26 -11.76 2.00
C SER A 63 4.34 -11.61 0.93
N ALA A 64 4.74 -10.38 0.64
CA ALA A 64 5.82 -10.06 -0.27
C ALA A 64 7.04 -9.52 0.50
N LYS A 65 8.25 -9.73 -0.04
CA LYS A 65 9.47 -9.10 0.48
C LYS A 65 9.75 -7.83 -0.33
N VAL A 66 9.95 -6.72 0.37
CA VAL A 66 10.25 -5.42 -0.23
C VAL A 66 11.66 -5.02 0.12
N THR A 67 12.49 -4.82 -0.91
CA THR A 67 13.83 -4.24 -0.74
C THR A 67 13.71 -2.72 -0.67
N VAL A 68 14.05 -2.17 0.48
CA VAL A 68 14.20 -0.73 0.74
C VAL A 68 15.63 -0.34 0.39
N PRO A 69 15.85 0.51 -0.63
CA PRO A 69 17.19 0.98 -0.96
C PRO A 69 17.77 1.85 0.16
N PRO A 70 19.10 1.83 0.38
CA PRO A 70 19.77 2.76 1.28
C PRO A 70 19.47 4.23 0.91
N GLY A 71 19.46 5.11 1.90
CA GLY A 71 19.13 6.52 1.71
C GLY A 71 17.69 6.78 1.25
N SER A 72 16.75 5.89 1.59
CA SER A 72 15.34 6.10 1.29
C SER A 72 14.70 7.09 2.27
N SER A 73 13.67 7.81 1.81
CA SER A 73 12.92 8.78 2.63
C SER A 73 11.42 8.55 2.49
N SER A 74 10.65 9.14 3.41
CA SER A 74 9.19 9.13 3.37
C SER A 74 8.66 9.64 2.03
N GLY A 75 7.57 9.05 1.55
CA GLY A 75 6.95 9.37 0.26
C GLY A 75 7.58 8.66 -0.95
N ARG A 76 8.75 8.01 -0.79
CA ARG A 76 9.28 7.12 -1.84
C ARG A 76 8.30 5.97 -2.08
N ARG A 77 7.94 5.74 -3.34
CA ARG A 77 7.04 4.65 -3.76
C ARG A 77 7.85 3.51 -4.36
N LEU A 78 7.70 2.32 -3.81
CA LEU A 78 8.27 1.07 -4.34
C LEU A 78 7.15 0.29 -5.03
N ARG A 79 7.38 -0.09 -6.29
CA ARG A 79 6.40 -0.81 -7.11
C ARG A 79 6.66 -2.30 -7.05
N LEU A 80 5.65 -3.06 -6.65
CA LEU A 80 5.60 -4.51 -6.70
C LEU A 80 4.70 -4.88 -7.87
N ARG A 81 5.31 -5.36 -8.95
CA ARG A 81 4.61 -5.63 -10.21
C ARG A 81 3.69 -6.84 -10.07
N GLY A 82 2.43 -6.70 -10.48
CA GLY A 82 1.44 -7.79 -10.48
C GLY A 82 0.83 -8.11 -9.11
N GLU A 83 1.18 -7.38 -8.06
CA GLU A 83 0.66 -7.58 -6.70
C GLU A 83 -0.61 -6.75 -6.40
N GLY A 84 -1.21 -6.14 -7.42
CA GLY A 84 -2.45 -5.36 -7.33
C GLY A 84 -3.71 -6.21 -7.55
N MET A 85 -4.81 -5.60 -8.03
CA MET A 85 -6.05 -6.31 -8.26
C MET A 85 -5.98 -7.20 -9.51
N PRO A 86 -6.50 -8.45 -9.45
CA PRO A 86 -6.47 -9.37 -10.57
C PRO A 86 -7.33 -8.88 -11.74
N ASN A 87 -6.84 -9.09 -12.96
CA ASN A 87 -7.51 -8.69 -14.19
C ASN A 87 -7.72 -9.89 -15.12
N PRO A 88 -8.93 -10.51 -15.12
CA PRO A 88 -9.21 -11.68 -15.96
C PRO A 88 -9.07 -11.46 -17.47
N ARG A 89 -8.94 -10.22 -17.93
CA ARG A 89 -8.89 -9.84 -19.36
C ARG A 89 -7.61 -9.10 -19.74
N GLY A 90 -6.59 -9.10 -18.89
CA GLY A 90 -5.35 -8.37 -19.16
C GLY A 90 -4.34 -8.52 -18.04
N THR A 91 -3.46 -7.54 -17.91
CA THR A 91 -2.47 -7.53 -16.83
C THR A 91 -3.11 -7.13 -15.51
N ASP A 92 -2.70 -7.80 -14.44
CA ASP A 92 -3.04 -7.44 -13.07
C ASP A 92 -2.55 -6.03 -12.75
N GLY A 93 -3.20 -5.39 -11.78
CA GLY A 93 -2.68 -4.14 -11.24
C GLY A 93 -1.38 -4.34 -10.48
N ASP A 94 -0.77 -3.25 -10.06
CA ASP A 94 0.44 -3.28 -9.23
C ASP A 94 0.15 -2.86 -7.79
N LEU A 95 1.07 -3.20 -6.90
CA LEU A 95 1.09 -2.65 -5.56
C LEU A 95 2.16 -1.57 -5.43
N TYR A 96 1.80 -0.43 -4.87
CA TYR A 96 2.71 0.65 -4.52
C TYR A 96 2.83 0.77 -3.00
N ALA A 97 4.02 0.40 -2.51
CA ALA A 97 4.41 0.59 -1.13
C ALA A 97 5.02 1.99 -0.95
N GLU A 98 4.30 2.88 -0.29
CA GLU A 98 4.76 4.23 0.03
C GLU A 98 5.48 4.22 1.38
N LEU A 99 6.77 4.56 1.39
CA LEU A 99 7.57 4.55 2.59
C LEU A 99 7.10 5.62 3.57
N ARG A 100 7.06 5.25 4.85
CA ARG A 100 6.88 6.17 5.96
C ARG A 100 7.89 5.86 7.04
N VAL A 101 8.88 6.74 7.20
CA VAL A 101 9.86 6.62 8.28
C VAL A 101 9.16 6.88 9.61
N MET A 102 9.24 5.91 10.52
CA MET A 102 8.64 5.96 11.85
C MET A 102 9.74 6.05 12.90
N VAL A 103 9.59 6.97 13.86
CA VAL A 103 10.51 7.10 14.99
C VAL A 103 9.89 6.40 16.20
N PRO A 104 10.67 5.67 17.03
CA PRO A 104 10.17 5.07 18.26
C PRO A 104 9.52 6.15 19.16
N PRO A 105 8.29 5.94 19.66
CA PRO A 105 7.58 6.96 20.43
C PRO A 105 8.18 7.17 21.83
N ARG A 106 8.89 6.17 22.36
CA ARG A 106 9.53 6.18 23.68
C ARG A 106 10.89 5.46 23.58
N PRO A 107 11.96 6.14 23.13
CA PRO A 107 13.28 5.55 23.09
C PRO A 107 13.81 5.31 24.51
N THR A 108 14.53 4.20 24.70
CA THR A 108 15.34 3.91 25.87
C THR A 108 16.47 4.92 26.03
N ASP A 109 17.10 4.98 27.20
CA ASP A 109 18.24 5.86 27.45
C ASP A 109 19.40 5.60 26.48
N ARG A 110 19.63 4.32 26.12
CA ARG A 110 20.65 3.96 25.13
C ARG A 110 20.29 4.43 23.72
N GLU A 111 19.04 4.23 23.29
CA GLU A 111 18.59 4.70 21.97
C GLU A 111 18.66 6.23 21.87
N ARG A 112 18.28 6.94 22.95
CA ARG A 112 18.41 8.41 23.01
C ARG A 112 19.85 8.85 22.83
N ALA A 113 20.79 8.26 23.57
CA ALA A 113 22.21 8.57 23.44
C ALA A 113 22.71 8.35 22.01
N LEU A 114 22.30 7.26 21.34
CA LEU A 114 22.67 6.99 19.95
C LEU A 114 22.11 8.03 18.97
N PHE A 115 20.87 8.50 19.18
CA PHE A 115 20.31 9.57 18.36
C PHE A 115 21.00 10.92 18.61
N GLU A 116 21.43 11.21 19.83
CA GLU A 116 22.21 12.41 20.16
C GLU A 116 23.60 12.37 19.51
N GLU A 117 24.29 11.22 19.57
CA GLU A 117 25.56 10.99 18.87
C GLU A 117 25.40 11.19 17.35
N LEU A 118 24.35 10.62 16.75
CA LEU A 118 24.05 10.80 15.32
C LEU A 118 23.74 12.26 14.97
N ALA A 119 22.98 12.96 15.81
CA ALA A 119 22.64 14.36 15.60
C ALA A 119 23.87 15.28 15.69
N ALA A 120 24.82 14.98 16.56
CA ALA A 120 26.08 15.72 16.67
C ALA A 120 27.04 15.44 15.51
N ALA A 121 27.02 14.22 14.95
CA ALA A 121 27.92 13.81 13.87
C ALA A 121 27.40 14.18 12.46
N SER A 122 26.08 14.37 12.28
CA SER A 122 25.46 14.60 10.98
C SER A 122 25.38 16.08 10.60
N ASP A 123 25.62 16.38 9.33
CA ASP A 123 25.42 17.69 8.69
C ASP A 123 24.08 17.81 7.93
N PHE A 124 23.21 16.80 8.05
CA PHE A 124 21.97 16.71 7.28
C PHE A 124 20.91 17.71 7.77
N ASP A 125 20.54 18.68 6.91
CA ASP A 125 19.42 19.60 7.15
C ASP A 125 18.20 19.28 6.26
N PRO A 126 17.16 18.60 6.78
CA PRO A 126 15.98 18.24 6.01
C PRO A 126 15.07 19.43 5.66
N ARG A 127 15.33 20.63 6.21
CA ARG A 127 14.54 21.85 5.94
C ARG A 127 15.24 22.79 4.96
N ARG A 128 16.44 22.45 4.51
CA ARG A 128 17.14 23.25 3.52
C ARG A 128 16.30 23.28 2.23
N PRO A 129 15.91 24.47 1.74
CA PRO A 129 15.21 24.56 0.47
C PRO A 129 16.08 23.94 -0.63
N ARG A 130 15.43 23.15 -1.49
CA ARG A 130 16.07 22.63 -2.69
C ARG A 130 16.32 23.74 -3.71
#